data_AF-A0A2E3WMB0-F1
#
_entry.id   AF-A0A2E3WMB0-F1
#
_cell.length_a   1.000
_cell.length_b   1.000
_cell.length_c   1.000
_cell.angle_alpha   90.00
_cell.angle_beta   90.00
_cell.angle_gamma   90.00
#
_symmetry.space_group_name_H-M   'P 1'
#
loop_
_entity.id
_entity.type
_entity.pdbx_description
1 polymer ?
#
loop_
_entity_poly.entity_id
_entity_poly.type
_entity_poly.pdbx_seq_one_letter_code
_entity_poly.pdbx_strand_id
1 'polypeptide(L)'
;MGDTGSLAIGTALACLALATNTQLLLPIIGGIFVLETISVVVQIIGYRWMGKRRIFRMAPFHHHFELQGWPETTVIVRFWIISGFCVAIALGIFYADFVEISDFRGIELP
;
A
#
# COMPACT_ATOMS: atom_id res chain seq x y z
N MET A 1 -6.83 14.79 9.53
CA MET A 1 -7.84 13.96 8.84
C MET A 1 -8.85 13.37 9.81
N GLY A 2 -8.41 12.76 10.92
CA GLY A 2 -9.32 12.12 11.89
C GLY A 2 -9.91 10.81 11.35
N ASP A 3 -10.59 10.06 12.20
CA ASP A 3 -11.09 8.71 11.86
C ASP A 3 -12.16 8.76 10.76
N THR A 4 -13.01 9.77 10.74
CA THR A 4 -14.02 9.95 9.68
C THR A 4 -13.36 10.07 8.30
N GLY A 5 -12.28 10.84 8.19
CA GLY A 5 -11.60 11.05 6.92
C GLY A 5 -10.81 9.83 6.46
N SER A 6 -10.04 9.21 7.36
CA SER A 6 -9.20 8.04 7.02
C SER A 6 -10.04 6.82 6.66
N LEU A 7 -11.10 6.54 7.43
CA LEU A 7 -12.00 5.42 7.15
C LEU A 7 -12.81 5.67 5.87
N ALA A 8 -13.34 6.87 5.67
CA ALA A 8 -14.08 7.19 4.45
C ALA A 8 -13.23 7.00 3.19
N ILE A 9 -11.98 7.47 3.17
CA ILE A 9 -11.09 7.32 2.01
C ILE A 9 -10.70 5.85 1.80
N GLY A 10 -10.36 5.13 2.86
CA GLY A 10 -10.02 3.70 2.78
C GLY A 10 -11.19 2.87 2.23
N THR A 11 -12.40 3.09 2.75
CA THR A 11 -13.61 2.40 2.27
C THR A 11 -13.95 2.80 0.85
N ALA A 12 -13.87 4.08 0.49
CA ALA A 12 -14.13 4.53 -0.88
C ALA A 12 -13.20 3.86 -1.90
N LEU A 13 -11.89 3.78 -1.60
CA LEU A 13 -10.92 3.07 -2.46
C LEU A 13 -11.25 1.58 -2.60
N ALA A 14 -11.60 0.91 -1.49
CA ALA A 14 -12.00 -0.49 -1.52
C ALA A 14 -13.29 -0.71 -2.34
N CYS A 15 -14.30 0.14 -2.18
CA CYS A 15 -15.53 0.08 -2.96
C CYS A 15 -15.29 0.31 -4.44
N LEU A 16 -14.42 1.26 -4.81
CA LEU A 16 -14.05 1.51 -6.21
C LEU A 16 -13.33 0.29 -6.83
N ALA A 17 -12.41 -0.33 -6.09
CA ALA A 17 -11.73 -1.53 -6.55
C ALA A 17 -12.69 -2.70 -6.76
N LEU A 18 -13.66 -2.89 -5.86
CA LEU A 18 -14.71 -3.91 -6.01
C LEU A 18 -15.64 -3.61 -7.20
N ALA A 19 -16.10 -2.36 -7.33
CA ALA A 19 -16.98 -1.94 -8.42
C ALA A 19 -16.33 -2.09 -9.81
N THR A 20 -15.01 -1.95 -9.89
CA THR A 20 -14.23 -2.10 -11.13
C THR A 20 -13.67 -3.50 -11.32
N ASN A 21 -13.93 -4.45 -10.40
CA ASN A 21 -13.32 -5.78 -10.35
C ASN A 21 -11.77 -5.77 -10.32
N THR A 22 -11.16 -4.71 -9.80
CA THR A 22 -9.71 -4.54 -9.65
C THR A 22 -9.21 -4.82 -8.23
N GLN A 23 -9.96 -5.58 -7.42
CA GLN A 23 -9.64 -5.84 -6.01
C GLN A 23 -8.23 -6.41 -5.76
N LEU A 24 -7.68 -7.22 -6.68
CA LEU A 24 -6.32 -7.78 -6.54
C LEU A 24 -5.23 -6.74 -6.77
N LEU A 25 -5.54 -5.65 -7.46
CA LEU A 25 -4.63 -4.56 -7.74
C LEU A 25 -4.53 -3.59 -6.55
N LEU A 26 -5.59 -3.51 -5.73
CA LEU A 26 -5.69 -2.58 -4.62
C LEU A 26 -4.54 -2.69 -3.59
N PRO A 27 -4.09 -3.88 -3.15
CA PRO A 27 -2.93 -4.00 -2.26
C PRO A 27 -1.62 -3.46 -2.87
N ILE A 28 -1.50 -3.50 -4.20
CA ILE A 28 -0.33 -2.98 -4.92
C ILE A 28 -0.41 -1.47 -5.01
N ILE A 29 -1.57 -0.92 -5.43
CA ILE A 29 -1.84 0.53 -5.46
C ILE A 29 -1.64 1.15 -4.07
N GLY A 30 -2.22 0.53 -3.05
CA GLY A 30 -2.12 0.93 -1.64
C GLY A 30 -0.89 0.36 -0.93
N GLY A 31 0.18 0.04 -1.65
CA GLY A 31 1.32 -0.70 -1.10
C GLY A 31 1.89 -0.12 0.20
N ILE A 32 1.99 1.20 0.32
CA ILE A 32 2.45 1.85 1.55
C ILE A 32 1.49 1.60 2.73
N PHE A 33 0.17 1.64 2.51
CA PHE A 33 -0.84 1.38 3.54
C PHE A 33 -0.81 -0.07 4.01
N VAL A 34 -0.58 -0.99 3.07
CA VAL A 34 -0.39 -2.41 3.35
C VAL A 34 0.87 -2.63 4.18
N LEU A 35 2.01 -2.04 3.78
CA LEU A 35 3.27 -2.15 4.53
C LEU A 35 3.16 -1.59 5.95
N GLU A 36 2.53 -0.43 6.10
CA GLU A 36 2.27 0.20 7.40
C GLU A 36 1.43 -0.73 8.30
N THR A 37 0.36 -1.32 7.76
CA THR A 37 -0.49 -2.27 8.50
C THR A 37 0.28 -3.55 8.86
N ILE A 38 1.04 -4.12 7.92
CA ILE A 38 1.88 -5.29 8.14
C ILE A 38 2.90 -5.03 9.24
N SER A 39 3.50 -3.85 9.28
CA SER A 39 4.49 -3.50 10.32
C SER A 39 3.89 -3.59 11.72
N VAL A 40 2.65 -3.15 11.90
CA VAL A 40 1.92 -3.23 13.17
C VAL A 40 1.57 -4.67 13.50
N VAL A 41 1.07 -5.44 12.53
CA VAL A 41 0.73 -6.86 12.74
C VAL A 41 1.97 -7.66 13.14
N VAL A 42 3.07 -7.50 12.41
CA VAL A 42 4.36 -8.14 12.72
C VAL A 42 4.87 -7.73 14.09
N GLN A 43 4.80 -6.44 14.43
CA GLN A 43 5.20 -5.94 15.75
C GLN A 43 4.37 -6.55 16.87
N ILE A 44 3.04 -6.65 16.72
CA ILE A 44 2.14 -7.23 17.72
C ILE A 44 2.41 -8.73 17.90
N ILE A 45 2.53 -9.48 16.79
CA ILE A 45 2.82 -10.92 16.82
C ILE A 45 4.19 -11.17 17.46
N GLY A 46 5.20 -10.42 17.03
CA GLY A 46 6.55 -10.50 17.57
C GLY A 46 6.61 -10.20 19.07
N TYR A 47 5.91 -9.16 19.52
CA TYR A 47 5.86 -8.80 20.95
C TYR A 47 5.21 -9.88 21.81
N ARG A 48 4.17 -10.55 21.28
CA ARG A 48 3.47 -11.66 21.96
C ARG A 48 4.31 -12.94 22.00
N TRP A 49 5.00 -13.27 20.91
CA TRP A 49 5.74 -14.54 20.79
C TRP A 49 7.17 -14.49 21.32
N MET A 50 7.87 -13.36 21.20
CA MET A 50 9.28 -13.23 21.59
C MET A 50 9.49 -12.63 22.99
N GLY A 51 8.49 -12.71 23.87
CA GLY A 51 8.60 -12.28 25.26
C GLY A 51 8.83 -10.77 25.44
N LYS A 52 7.99 -9.95 24.80
CA LYS A 52 8.04 -8.46 24.87
C LYS A 52 9.22 -7.81 24.16
N ARG A 53 9.95 -8.53 23.30
CA ARG A 53 10.94 -7.91 22.40
C ARG A 53 10.24 -7.26 21.21
N ARG A 54 10.67 -6.04 20.88
CA ARG A 54 10.15 -5.27 19.73
C ARG A 54 11.01 -5.55 18.50
N ILE A 55 10.39 -5.81 17.34
CA ILE A 55 11.09 -6.03 16.06
C ILE A 55 11.53 -4.68 15.49
N PHE A 56 10.61 -3.72 15.46
CA PHE A 56 10.87 -2.34 15.07
C PHE A 56 11.00 -1.46 16.31
N ARG A 57 11.78 -0.37 16.22
CA ARG A 57 11.88 0.66 17.28
C ARG A 57 10.49 1.14 17.74
N MET A 58 9.62 1.40 16.77
CA MET A 58 8.19 1.65 16.93
C MET A 58 7.49 1.21 15.65
N ALA A 59 6.24 0.75 15.78
CA ALA A 59 5.34 0.56 14.65
C ALA A 59 4.22 1.60 14.78
N PRO A 60 3.74 2.20 13.68
CA PRO A 60 4.00 1.83 12.29
C PRO A 60 5.36 2.27 11.71
N PHE A 61 5.65 1.97 10.43
CA PHE A 61 6.97 2.21 9.82
C PHE A 61 7.39 3.69 9.82
N HIS A 62 6.48 4.64 9.62
CA HIS A 62 6.84 6.06 9.65
C HIS A 62 7.49 6.47 10.99
N HIS A 63 6.95 6.03 12.12
CA HIS A 63 7.56 6.26 13.44
C HIS A 63 8.87 5.52 13.64
N HIS A 64 9.07 4.37 12.98
CA HIS A 64 10.36 3.69 12.99
C HIS A 64 11.47 4.60 12.43
N PHE A 65 11.21 5.27 11.31
CA PHE A 65 12.15 6.17 10.65
C PHE A 65 12.35 7.48 11.40
N GLU A 66 11.29 8.04 12.00
CA GLU A 66 11.40 9.22 12.87
C GLU A 66 12.33 8.94 14.06
N LEU A 67 12.18 7.79 14.71
CA LEU A 67 13.08 7.35 15.80
C LEU A 67 14.50 6.98 15.32
N GLN A 68 14.72 6.89 14.01
CA GLN A 68 16.04 6.78 13.41
C GLN A 68 16.69 8.15 13.16
N GLY A 69 15.98 9.24 13.46
CA GLY A 69 16.44 10.62 13.32
C GLY A 69 16.03 11.29 12.02
N TRP A 70 15.11 10.70 11.25
CA TRP A 70 14.61 11.33 10.03
C TRP A 70 13.59 12.42 10.39
N PRO A 71 13.67 13.62 9.77
CA PRO A 71 12.60 14.60 9.87
C PRO A 71 11.30 14.05 9.29
N GLU A 72 10.17 14.37 9.92
CA GLU A 72 8.82 13.96 9.50
C GLU A 72 8.59 14.26 8.01
N THR A 73 8.95 15.45 7.55
CA THR A 73 8.85 15.86 6.15
C THR A 73 9.64 14.96 5.20
N THR A 74 10.80 14.46 5.63
CA THR A 74 11.63 13.54 4.83
C THR A 74 10.96 12.17 4.72
N VAL A 75 10.35 11.68 5.79
CA VAL A 75 9.59 10.42 5.78
C VAL A 75 8.40 10.54 4.84
N ILE A 76 7.62 11.63 4.94
CA ILE A 76 6.45 11.89 4.10
C ILE A 76 6.82 11.89 2.62
N VAL A 77 7.84 12.66 2.22
CA VAL A 77 8.25 12.76 0.81
C VAL A 77 8.77 11.42 0.27
N ARG A 78 9.54 10.68 1.05
CA ARG A 78 10.02 9.35 0.65
C ARG A 78 8.87 8.36 0.49
N PHE A 79 7.89 8.41 1.38
CA PHE A 79 6.70 7.56 1.28
C PHE A 79 5.85 7.92 0.06
N TRP A 80 5.75 9.20 -0.31
CA TRP A 80 5.09 9.61 -1.55
C TRP A 80 5.79 9.04 -2.78
N ILE A 81 7.13 9.06 -2.81
CA ILE A 81 7.91 8.46 -3.91
C ILE A 81 7.62 6.95 -4.00
N ILE A 82 7.67 6.23 -2.88
CA ILE A 82 7.38 4.80 -2.83
C ILE A 82 5.94 4.51 -3.28
N SER A 83 4.96 5.28 -2.80
CA SER A 83 3.57 5.18 -3.25
C SER A 83 3.43 5.42 -4.76
N GLY A 84 4.15 6.40 -5.31
CA GLY A 84 4.21 6.65 -6.75
C GLY A 84 4.73 5.44 -7.53
N PHE A 85 5.79 4.79 -7.04
CA PHE A 85 6.30 3.55 -7.64
C PHE A 85 5.28 2.39 -7.54
N CYS A 86 4.63 2.22 -6.40
CA CYS A 86 3.57 1.23 -6.21
C CYS A 86 2.44 1.41 -7.23
N VAL A 87 1.98 2.65 -7.44
CA VAL A 87 0.96 2.99 -8.44
C VAL A 87 1.47 2.73 -9.86
N ALA A 88 2.71 3.10 -10.18
CA ALA A 88 3.28 2.85 -11.51
C ALA A 88 3.35 1.35 -11.83
N ILE A 89 3.76 0.52 -10.85
CA ILE A 89 3.79 -0.94 -10.99
C ILE A 89 2.37 -1.49 -11.17
N ALA A 90 1.41 -1.04 -10.36
CA ALA A 90 0.01 -1.47 -10.48
C ALA A 90 -0.57 -1.13 -11.86
N LEU A 91 -0.31 0.07 -12.37
CA LEU A 91 -0.72 0.48 -13.72
C LEU A 91 -0.05 -0.38 -14.80
N GLY A 92 1.24 -0.68 -14.65
CA GLY A 92 1.97 -1.56 -15.57
C GLY A 92 1.36 -2.96 -15.62
N ILE A 93 1.04 -3.55 -14.47
CA ILE A 93 0.38 -4.87 -14.37
C ILE A 93 -1.00 -4.82 -15.03
N PHE A 94 -1.80 -3.80 -14.73
CA PHE A 94 -3.12 -3.63 -15.31
C PHE A 94 -3.09 -3.49 -16.83
N TYR A 95 -2.15 -2.70 -17.35
CA TYR A 95 -2.02 -2.49 -18.79
C TYR A 95 -1.48 -3.73 -19.50
N ALA A 96 -0.52 -4.45 -18.90
CA ALA A 96 -0.02 -5.71 -19.45
C ALA A 96 -1.15 -6.75 -19.59
N ASP A 97 -1.95 -6.93 -18.54
CA ASP A 97 -3.14 -7.79 -18.57
C ASP A 97 -4.15 -7.34 -19.64
N PHE A 98 -4.40 -6.03 -19.75
CA PHE A 98 -5.29 -5.48 -20.78
C PHE A 98 -4.80 -5.78 -22.21
N VAL A 99 -3.50 -5.60 -22.48
CA VAL A 99 -2.92 -5.88 -23.79
C VAL A 99 -2.97 -7.37 -24.10
N GLU A 100 -2.59 -8.25 -23.16
CA GLU A 100 -2.70 -9.71 -23.35
C GLU A 100 -4.14 -10.15 -23.63
N ILE A 101 -5.12 -9.59 -22.90
CA ILE A 101 -6.55 -9.87 -23.15
C ILE A 101 -6.99 -9.37 -24.53
N SER A 102 -6.49 -8.22 -24.98
CA SER A 102 -6.83 -7.67 -26.30
C SER A 102 -6.30 -8.53 -27.44
N ASP A 103 -5.07 -9.05 -27.29
CA ASP A 103 -4.42 -9.95 -28.25
C ASP A 103 -5.16 -11.28 -28.34
N PHE A 104 -5.59 -11.83 -27.20
CA PHE A 104 -6.41 -13.07 -27.15
C PHE A 104 -7.80 -12.91 -27.79
N ARG A 105 -8.38 -11.71 -27.75
CA ARG A 105 -9.72 -11.44 -28.31
C ARG A 105 -9.71 -11.12 -29.81
N GLY A 106 -8.55 -11.09 -30.46
CA GLY A 106 -8.43 -10.79 -31.89
C GLY A 106 -9.02 -9.42 -32.26
N ILE A 107 -9.04 -8.48 -31.31
CA ILE A 107 -9.49 -7.11 -31.57
C ILE A 107 -8.29 -6.38 -32.15
N GLU A 108 -8.12 -6.44 -33.47
CA GLU A 108 -7.19 -5.56 -34.18
C GLU A 108 -7.62 -4.11 -33.91
N LEU A 109 -6.82 -3.38 -33.14
CA LEU A 109 -6.99 -1.95 -32.97
C LEU A 109 -6.78 -1.27 -34.34
N PRO A 110 -7.60 -0.27 -34.72
CA PRO A 110 -7.33 0.55 -35.91
C PRO A 110 -6.02 1.36 -35.77
#